data_AF-A0A560HCG8-F1
#
_entry.id   AF-A0A560HCG8-F1
#
_cell.length_a   1.000
_cell.length_b   1.000
_cell.length_c   1.000
_cell.angle_alpha   90.00
_cell.angle_beta   90.00
_cell.angle_gamma   90.00
#
_symmetry.space_group_name_H-M   'P 1'
#
loop_
_entity.id
_entity.type
_entity.pdbx_description
1 polymer ?
#
loop_
_entity_poly.entity_id
_entity_poly.type
_entity_poly.pdbx_seq_one_letter_code
_entity_poly.pdbx_strand_id
1 'polypeptide(L)' 'MATDNFVESLRQKHASLEDRIHSELARPYHDSALVQRMKFEKLRLKEKIDEHTRH' A
#
# COMPACT_ATOMS: atom_id res chain seq x y z
N MET A 1 16.88 15.49 -2.33
CA MET A 1 15.75 16.44 -2.35
C MET A 1 14.66 16.14 -3.38
N ALA A 2 14.77 15.08 -4.21
CA ALA A 2 13.67 14.61 -5.07
C ALA A 2 13.25 13.16 -4.76
N THR A 3 14.20 12.34 -4.28
CA THR A 3 13.99 10.97 -3.79
C THR A 3 13.10 10.92 -2.54
N ASP A 4 13.30 11.84 -1.59
CA ASP A 4 12.53 11.89 -0.34
C ASP A 4 11.03 12.14 -0.59
N ASN A 5 10.70 13.11 -1.46
CA ASN A 5 9.31 13.40 -1.83
C ASN A 5 8.65 12.22 -2.55
N PHE A 6 9.41 11.47 -3.35
CA PHE A 6 8.90 10.28 -4.03
C PHE A 6 8.62 9.13 -3.05
N VAL A 7 9.53 8.89 -2.11
CA VAL A 7 9.35 7.89 -1.04
C VAL A 7 8.17 8.26 -0.13
N GLU A 8 8.00 9.54 0.19
CA GLU A 8 6.85 10.02 0.97
C GLU A 8 5.52 9.77 0.24
N SER A 9 5.45 10.05 -1.07
CA SER A 9 4.27 9.73 -1.88
C SER A 9 3.96 8.22 -1.89
N LEU A 10 4.99 7.37 -1.99
CA LEU A 10 4.81 5.92 -1.91
C LEU A 10 4.29 5.48 -0.54
N ARG A 11 4.81 6.06 0.55
CA ARG A 11 4.35 5.80 1.92
C ARG A 11 2.90 6.21 2.12
N GLN A 12 2.49 7.37 1.60
CA GLN A 12 1.09 7.81 1.63
C GLN A 12 0.17 6.85 0.87
N LYS A 13 0.57 6.39 -0.32
CA LYS A 13 -0.20 5.39 -1.08
C LYS A 13 -0.31 4.06 -0.32
N HIS A 14 0.78 3.62 0.31
CA HIS A 14 0.78 2.41 1.13
C HIS A 14 -0.17 2.53 2.34
N ALA A 15 -0.16 3.67 3.04
CA ALA A 15 -1.07 3.94 4.15
C ALA A 15 -2.55 3.96 3.70
N SER A 16 -2.84 4.62 2.59
CA SER A 16 -4.21 4.66 2.04
C SER A 16 -4.72 3.27 1.62
N LEU A 17 -3.83 2.40 1.11
CA LEU A 17 -4.17 1.00 0.80
C LEU A 17 -4.47 0.18 2.05
N GLU A 18 -3.74 0.39 3.15
CA GLU A 18 -4.04 -0.22 4.45
C GLU A 18 -5.43 0.17 4.96
N ASP A 19 -5.76 1.45 4.92
CA ASP A 19 -7.07 1.95 5.36
C ASP A 19 -8.20 1.37 4.52
N ARG A 20 -7.99 1.24 3.20
CA ARG A 20 -8.95 0.57 2.29
C ARG A 20 -9.11 -0.91 2.61
N ILE A 21 -8.02 -1.63 2.84
CA ILE A 21 -8.08 -3.05 3.21
C ILE A 21 -8.83 -3.22 4.53
N HIS A 22 -8.54 -2.38 5.53
CA HIS A 22 -9.18 -2.43 6.83
C HIS A 22 -10.69 -2.13 6.72
N SER A 23 -11.03 -1.07 5.98
CA SER A 23 -12.43 -0.68 5.72
C SER A 23 -13.19 -1.79 5.01
N GLU A 24 -12.56 -2.48 4.06
CA GLU A 24 -13.21 -3.55 3.32
C GLU A 24 -13.36 -4.79 4.17
N LEU A 25 -12.34 -5.21 4.92
CA LEU A 25 -12.42 -6.34 5.85
C LEU A 25 -13.45 -6.15 6.97
N ALA A 26 -13.72 -4.90 7.37
CA ALA A 26 -14.77 -4.58 8.34
C ALA A 26 -16.19 -4.82 7.79
N ARG A 27 -16.35 -5.03 6.47
CA ARG A 27 -17.66 -5.31 5.87
C ARG A 27 -18.07 -6.77 6.07
N PRO A 28 -19.35 -7.04 6.43
CA PRO A 28 -19.86 -8.39 6.62
C PRO A 28 -19.73 -9.32 5.40
N TYR A 29 -19.80 -8.76 4.18
CA TYR A 29 -19.69 -9.47 2.91
C TYR A 29 -18.58 -8.87 2.03
N HIS A 30 -17.40 -8.74 2.60
CA HIS A 30 -16.27 -8.16 1.89
C HIS A 30 -15.83 -9.04 0.72
N ASP A 31 -15.39 -8.40 -0.37
CA ASP A 31 -14.82 -9.10 -1.51
C ASP A 31 -13.39 -9.56 -1.17
N SER A 32 -13.24 -10.86 -0.91
CA SER A 32 -11.95 -11.45 -0.58
C SER A 32 -10.94 -11.36 -1.73
N ALA A 33 -11.38 -11.39 -2.99
CA ALA A 33 -10.49 -11.24 -4.14
C ALA A 33 -9.99 -9.80 -4.26
N LEU A 34 -10.86 -8.82 -3.99
CA LEU A 34 -10.49 -7.40 -3.93
C LEU A 34 -9.47 -7.15 -2.81
N VAL A 35 -9.71 -7.69 -1.61
CA VAL A 35 -8.77 -7.58 -0.48
C VAL A 35 -7.42 -8.21 -0.81
N GLN A 36 -7.39 -9.37 -1.45
CA GLN A 36 -6.13 -10.01 -1.88
C GLN A 36 -5.38 -9.14 -2.89
N ARG A 37 -6.06 -8.57 -3.90
CA ARG A 37 -5.44 -7.64 -4.86
C ARG A 37 -4.84 -6.43 -4.16
N MET A 38 -5.56 -5.81 -3.24
CA MET A 38 -5.07 -4.67 -2.46
C MET A 38 -3.84 -5.05 -1.62
N LYS A 39 -3.81 -6.24 -0.99
CA LYS A 39 -2.65 -6.72 -0.24
C LYS A 39 -1.41 -6.93 -1.14
N PHE A 40 -1.60 -7.45 -2.36
CA PHE A 40 -0.51 -7.56 -3.34
C PHE A 40 0.01 -6.19 -3.79
N GLU A 41 -0.89 -5.23 -4.03
CA GLU A 41 -0.50 -3.86 -4.38
C GLU A 41 0.29 -3.19 -3.25
N LYS A 42 -0.15 -3.37 -2.00
CA LYS A 42 0.55 -2.92 -0.80
C LYS A 42 1.96 -3.53 -0.72
N LEU A 43 2.09 -4.83 -0.94
CA LEU A 43 3.39 -5.53 -0.93
C LEU A 43 4.35 -4.93 -1.97
N ARG A 44 3.88 -4.73 -3.20
CA ARG A 44 4.69 -4.12 -4.27
C ARG A 44 5.11 -2.68 -3.96
N LEU A 45 4.25 -1.89 -3.31
CA LEU A 45 4.61 -0.53 -2.89
C LEU A 45 5.68 -0.56 -1.80
N LYS A 46 5.59 -1.49 -0.85
CA LYS A 46 6.61 -1.70 0.18
C LYS A 46 7.96 -2.05 -0.45
N GLU A 47 7.99 -2.99 -1.40
CA GLU A 47 9.21 -3.36 -2.12
C GLU A 47 9.84 -2.16 -2.84
N LYS A 48 9.04 -1.31 -3.50
CA LYS A 48 9.53 -0.09 -4.15
C LYS A 48 10.10 0.93 -3.17
N ILE A 49 9.48 1.08 -2.00
CA ILE A 49 9.99 1.95 -0.92
C ILE A 49 11.35 1.42 -0.44
N ASP A 50 11.44 0.11 -0.20
CA ASP A 50 12.67 -0.53 0.25
C ASP A 50 13.80 -0.39 -0.79
N GLU A 51 13.48 -0.54 -2.07
CA GLU A 51 14.41 -0.32 -3.18
C GLU A 51 14.95 1.12 -3.21
N HIS A 52 14.06 2.11 -3.06
CA HIS A 52 14.46 3.53 -3.06
C HIS A 52 15.18 3.97 -1.78
N THR A 53 14.99 3.26 -0.67
CA THR A 53 15.64 3.58 0.61
C THR A 53 17.04 2.93 0.72
N ARG A 54 17.32 1.89 -0.06
CA ARG A 54 18.64 1.23 -0.10
C ARG A 54 19.65 1.88 -1.04
N HIS A 55 19.23 2.84 -1.86
CA HIS A 55 20.06 3.57 -2.82
C HIS A 55 20.46 4.94 -2.27
#